data_AF-A0A8J3HIE6-F1
#
_entry.id   AF-A0A8J3HIE6-F1
#
_cell.length_a   1.000
_cell.length_b   1.000
_cell.length_c   1.000
_cell.angle_alpha   90.00
_cell.angle_beta   90.00
_cell.angle_gamma   90.00
#
_symmetry.space_group_name_H-M   'P 1'
#
loop_
_entity.id
_entity.type
_entity.pdbx_description
1 polymer ?
#
loop_
_entity_poly.entity_id
_entity_poly.type
_entity_poly.pdbx_seq_one_letter_code
_entity_poly.pdbx_strand_id
1 'polypeptide(L)'
;MPTVATAVLCWPLGIVLGLVAEPWRQSGGIAAYLLIPLAVLAAWSLAVWRWPWRPTGFQVLAGSFTATQRWPNGGMFTVGGYLAAPHLAALSSSSSMADAVGTLADIPVMSVFMLIIPFLQPRLVLTPAGLECPGLGFIRTSWDGITSAEFVKTGPRAARGVRLTLVGPNRRERAETIPRGFAVDYMFLTAAIRHYLDHPEHRAAIGTAAESQRLKSIAGAPPEHDGERALTE
;
A
#
# COMPACT_ATOMS: atom_id res chain seq x y z
N MET A 1 -7.57 -5.13 -5.90
CA MET A 1 -7.65 -3.67 -6.10
C MET A 1 -8.76 -3.12 -5.22
N PRO A 2 -8.50 -2.27 -4.21
CA PRO A 2 -9.56 -1.37 -3.74
C PRO A 2 -9.86 -0.43 -4.90
N THR A 3 -10.91 -0.79 -5.63
CA THR A 3 -11.41 -0.12 -6.82
C THR A 3 -11.75 1.33 -6.51
N VAL A 4 -11.70 2.18 -7.53
CA VAL A 4 -12.15 3.58 -7.57
C VAL A 4 -13.42 3.83 -6.71
N ALA A 5 -14.31 2.84 -6.59
CA ALA A 5 -15.45 2.80 -5.69
C ALA A 5 -15.17 3.21 -4.22
N THR A 6 -14.04 2.82 -3.64
CA THR A 6 -13.73 3.14 -2.23
C THR A 6 -13.42 4.63 -2.05
N ALA A 7 -12.71 5.23 -3.01
CA ALA A 7 -12.43 6.67 -3.00
C ALA A 7 -13.71 7.49 -3.28
N VAL A 8 -14.57 7.00 -4.19
CA VAL A 8 -15.85 7.63 -4.54
C VAL A 8 -16.85 7.59 -3.37
N LEU A 9 -16.82 6.58 -2.51
CA LEU A 9 -17.69 6.50 -1.32
C LEU A 9 -17.18 7.30 -0.12
N CYS A 10 -15.87 7.45 0.04
CA CYS A 10 -15.30 8.24 1.15
C CYS A 10 -15.57 9.75 0.98
N TRP A 11 -15.68 10.24 -0.25
CA TRP A 11 -15.93 11.66 -0.56
C TRP A 11 -17.28 12.20 -0.04
N PRO A 12 -18.43 11.58 -0.37
CA PRO A 12 -19.73 12.05 0.13
C PRO A 12 -19.87 11.86 1.65
N LEU A 13 -19.22 10.85 2.23
CA LEU A 13 -19.23 10.66 3.69
C LEU A 13 -18.54 11.82 4.42
N GLY A 14 -17.40 12.31 3.88
CA GLY A 14 -16.71 13.48 4.40
C GLY A 14 -17.55 14.76 4.30
N ILE A 15 -18.28 14.94 3.20
CA ILE A 15 -19.19 16.09 2.99
C ILE A 15 -20.38 16.02 3.97
N VAL A 16 -21.00 14.85 4.11
CA VAL A 16 -22.13 14.64 5.04
C VAL A 16 -21.69 14.86 6.48
N LEU A 17 -20.51 14.37 6.88
CA LEU A 17 -19.96 14.61 8.21
C LEU A 17 -19.64 16.10 8.45
N GLY A 18 -19.14 16.81 7.44
CA GLY A 18 -18.94 18.25 7.49
C GLY A 18 -20.24 19.02 7.70
N LEU A 19 -21.29 18.68 6.94
CA LEU A 19 -22.60 19.32 7.05
C LEU A 19 -23.30 19.03 8.39
N VAL A 20 -23.14 17.83 8.94
CA VAL A 20 -23.70 17.45 10.26
C VAL A 20 -22.97 18.14 11.42
N ALA A 21 -21.72 18.55 11.23
CA ALA A 21 -20.94 19.29 12.22
C ALA A 21 -21.26 20.80 12.26
N GLU A 22 -21.89 21.36 11.23
CA GLU A 22 -22.25 22.79 11.14
C GLU A 22 -23.07 23.32 12.35
N PRO A 23 -24.11 22.63 12.86
CA PRO A 23 -24.83 23.10 14.05
C PRO A 23 -23.98 23.07 15.33
N TRP A 24 -22.97 22.19 15.40
CA TRP A 24 -22.03 22.14 16.52
C TRP A 24 -21.01 23.27 16.45
N ARG A 25 -20.67 23.75 15.24
CA ARG A 25 -19.85 24.94 15.02
C ARG A 25 -20.45 26.20 15.65
N GLN A 26 -21.78 26.32 15.63
CA GLN A 26 -22.50 27.45 16.24
C GLN A 26 -22.51 27.41 17.78
N SER A 27 -22.27 26.25 18.38
CA SER A 27 -22.30 26.07 19.84
C SER A 27 -21.00 26.49 20.56
N GLY A 28 -19.96 26.93 19.83
CA GLY A 28 -18.71 27.44 20.42
C GLY A 28 -17.83 26.39 21.12
N GLY A 29 -18.23 25.11 21.10
CA GLY A 29 -17.47 24.03 21.73
C GLY A 29 -16.25 23.60 20.92
N ILE A 30 -15.10 24.25 21.14
CA ILE A 30 -13.79 23.88 20.58
C ILE A 30 -13.50 22.36 20.74
N ALA A 31 -13.99 21.76 21.84
CA ALA A 31 -13.86 20.34 22.12
C ALA A 31 -14.55 19.43 21.09
N ALA A 32 -15.79 19.71 20.72
CA ALA A 32 -16.49 18.88 19.72
C ALA A 32 -15.85 18.99 18.32
N TYR A 33 -15.28 20.17 18.04
CA TYR A 33 -14.62 20.50 16.79
C TYR A 33 -13.31 19.72 16.56
N LEU A 34 -12.58 19.39 17.63
CA LEU A 34 -11.37 18.56 17.58
C LEU A 34 -11.67 17.06 17.70
N LEU A 35 -12.68 16.69 18.50
CA LEU A 35 -12.99 15.29 18.78
C LEU A 35 -13.57 14.54 17.57
N ILE A 36 -14.37 15.18 16.73
CA ILE A 36 -14.99 14.53 15.56
C ILE A 36 -13.92 14.10 14.52
N PRO A 37 -13.03 14.98 14.04
CA PRO A 37 -11.91 14.61 13.18
C PRO A 37 -11.05 13.48 13.76
N LEU A 38 -10.71 13.58 15.04
CA LEU A 38 -9.87 12.59 15.73
C LEU A 38 -10.59 11.24 15.83
N ALA A 39 -11.89 11.23 16.09
CA ALA A 39 -12.71 10.02 16.12
C ALA A 39 -12.83 9.38 14.73
N VAL A 40 -13.04 10.17 13.67
CA VAL A 40 -13.06 9.69 12.28
C VAL A 40 -11.70 9.10 11.89
N LEU A 41 -10.61 9.80 12.19
CA LEU A 41 -9.25 9.33 11.94
C LEU A 41 -8.98 8.04 12.72
N ALA A 42 -9.34 7.97 14.00
CA ALA A 42 -9.17 6.79 14.84
C ALA A 42 -10.00 5.61 14.33
N ALA A 43 -11.28 5.81 14.01
CA ALA A 43 -12.17 4.78 13.48
C ALA A 43 -11.68 4.26 12.13
N TRP A 44 -11.24 5.14 11.23
CA TRP A 44 -10.70 4.75 9.92
C TRP A 44 -9.37 4.03 10.06
N SER A 45 -8.49 4.48 10.96
CA SER A 45 -7.23 3.79 11.28
C SER A 45 -7.49 2.40 11.83
N LEU A 46 -8.46 2.25 12.73
CA LEU A 46 -8.87 0.95 13.27
C LEU A 46 -9.46 0.06 12.19
N ALA A 47 -10.29 0.62 11.30
CA ALA A 47 -10.90 -0.11 10.20
C ALA A 47 -9.84 -0.59 9.21
N VAL A 48 -8.88 0.25 8.82
CA VAL A 48 -7.76 -0.13 7.93
C VAL A 48 -6.85 -1.16 8.60
N TRP A 49 -6.59 -1.02 9.90
CA TRP A 49 -5.76 -1.94 10.68
C TRP A 49 -6.45 -3.31 10.86
N ARG A 50 -7.76 -3.33 11.10
CA ARG A 50 -8.56 -4.54 11.27
C ARG A 50 -9.00 -5.17 9.95
N TRP A 51 -9.01 -4.42 8.86
CA TRP A 51 -9.40 -4.97 7.57
C TRP A 51 -8.44 -6.11 7.23
N PRO A 52 -8.95 -7.33 7.01
CA PRO A 52 -8.12 -8.47 6.69
C PRO A 52 -7.65 -8.30 5.24
N TRP A 53 -6.67 -7.43 5.03
CA TRP A 53 -5.82 -7.46 3.84
C TRP A 53 -5.05 -8.78 3.93
N ARG A 54 -5.69 -9.88 3.54
CA ARG A 54 -5.05 -11.16 3.28
C ARG A 54 -4.47 -11.05 1.87
N PRO A 55 -3.18 -10.75 1.71
CA PRO A 55 -2.58 -10.69 0.40
C PRO A 55 -2.08 -12.09 0.12
N THR A 56 -2.95 -12.95 -0.41
CA THR A 56 -2.61 -14.36 -0.67
C THR A 56 -1.78 -14.56 -1.94
N GLY A 57 -1.43 -13.49 -2.68
CA GLY A 57 -0.55 -13.63 -3.84
C GLY A 57 -0.22 -12.33 -4.56
N PHE A 58 0.61 -12.46 -5.58
CA PHE A 58 0.88 -11.38 -6.53
C PHE A 58 -0.34 -11.05 -7.37
N GLN A 59 -0.50 -9.77 -7.70
CA GLN A 59 -1.43 -9.35 -8.74
C GLN A 59 -0.74 -9.53 -10.10
N VAL A 60 -1.40 -10.24 -11.01
CA VAL A 60 -0.94 -10.38 -12.39
C VAL A 60 -1.25 -9.07 -13.13
N LEU A 61 -0.22 -8.34 -13.53
CA LEU A 61 -0.37 -7.06 -14.24
C LEU A 61 0.57 -7.03 -15.44
N ALA A 62 0.00 -6.95 -16.65
CA ALA A 62 0.72 -6.76 -17.90
C ALA A 62 1.95 -7.69 -18.11
N GLY A 63 1.79 -8.99 -17.83
CA GLY A 63 2.89 -9.95 -17.98
C GLY A 63 3.94 -9.89 -16.86
N SER A 64 3.59 -9.34 -15.69
CA SER A 64 4.43 -9.36 -14.49
C SER A 64 3.62 -9.71 -13.25
N PHE A 65 4.32 -10.17 -12.22
CA PHE A 65 3.74 -10.36 -10.88
C PHE A 65 4.07 -9.17 -10.01
N THR A 66 3.03 -8.45 -9.59
CA THR A 66 3.17 -7.20 -8.87
C THR A 66 2.65 -7.33 -7.43
N ALA A 67 3.43 -6.83 -6.49
CA ALA A 67 3.01 -6.60 -5.12
C ALA A 67 3.22 -5.11 -4.78
N THR A 68 2.15 -4.43 -4.41
CA THR A 68 2.20 -3.01 -4.04
C THR A 68 2.59 -2.86 -2.58
N GLN A 69 3.26 -1.76 -2.21
CA GLN A 69 3.51 -1.49 -0.80
C GLN A 69 2.17 -1.31 -0.05
N ARG A 70 1.88 -2.18 0.92
CA ARG A 70 1.02 -2.03 2.10
C ARG A 70 1.49 -0.83 2.93
N TRP A 71 1.37 0.36 2.38
CA TRP A 71 1.33 1.56 3.21
C TRP A 71 0.11 1.47 4.12
N PRO A 72 0.12 2.09 5.32
CA PRO A 72 -1.12 2.65 5.83
C PRO A 72 -1.55 3.63 4.74
N ASN A 73 -2.53 3.20 3.92
CA ASN A 73 -3.09 3.88 2.76
C ASN A 73 -2.76 5.38 2.81
N GLY A 74 -2.13 5.96 1.78
CA GLY A 74 -1.81 7.40 1.74
C GLY A 74 -2.99 8.30 2.18
N GLY A 75 -4.22 7.79 2.05
CA GLY A 75 -5.43 8.23 2.72
C GLY A 75 -5.33 8.61 4.21
N MET A 76 -4.42 8.07 5.02
CA MET A 76 -4.28 8.46 6.44
C MET A 76 -3.69 9.86 6.56
N PHE A 77 -2.68 10.17 5.75
CA PHE A 77 -2.11 11.52 5.65
C PHE A 77 -3.07 12.46 4.92
N THR A 78 -3.82 11.95 3.95
CA THR A 78 -4.88 12.71 3.27
C THR A 78 -5.99 13.11 4.22
N VAL A 79 -6.58 12.16 4.94
CA VAL A 79 -7.69 12.41 5.87
C VAL A 79 -7.17 13.27 7.02
N GLY A 80 -5.98 13.00 7.54
CA GLY A 80 -5.32 13.86 8.53
C GLY A 80 -5.12 15.29 8.04
N GLY A 81 -4.61 15.48 6.82
CA GLY A 81 -4.39 16.81 6.21
C GLY A 81 -5.68 17.55 5.88
N TYR A 82 -6.68 16.85 5.32
CA TYR A 82 -7.98 17.42 4.98
C TYR A 82 -8.77 17.83 6.23
N LEU A 83 -8.62 17.07 7.31
CA LEU A 83 -9.19 17.42 8.60
C LEU A 83 -8.40 18.55 9.27
N ALA A 84 -7.08 18.66 9.09
CA ALA A 84 -6.23 19.70 9.68
C ALA A 84 -6.34 21.08 8.99
N ALA A 85 -6.56 21.13 7.67
CA ALA A 85 -6.53 22.36 6.88
C ALA A 85 -7.53 23.45 7.34
N PRO A 86 -8.80 23.14 7.67
CA PRO A 86 -9.73 24.14 8.20
C PRO A 86 -9.30 24.69 9.56
N HIS A 87 -8.54 23.92 10.35
CA HIS A 87 -8.03 24.35 11.66
C HIS A 87 -6.85 25.32 11.52
N LEU A 88 -5.98 25.14 10.52
CA LEU A 88 -4.91 26.09 10.21
C LEU A 88 -5.47 27.43 9.69
N ALA A 89 -6.49 27.38 8.84
CA ALA A 89 -7.18 28.58 8.34
C ALA A 89 -7.99 29.31 9.43
N ALA A 90 -8.46 28.59 10.46
CA ALA A 90 -9.17 29.20 11.59
C ALA A 90 -8.23 29.89 12.61
N LEU A 91 -6.96 29.47 12.69
CA LEU A 91 -5.95 30.11 13.54
C LEU A 91 -5.43 31.43 12.95
N SER A 92 -5.57 31.65 11.64
CA SER A 92 -5.17 32.89 10.96
C SER A 92 -6.29 33.93 10.94
N SER A 93 -7.05 34.07 12.03
CA SER A 93 -8.22 34.94 12.14
C SER A 93 -7.89 36.45 12.02
N SER A 94 -7.62 36.90 10.79
CA SER A 94 -7.93 38.23 10.31
C SER A 94 -8.85 38.02 9.10
N SER A 95 -10.10 38.44 9.20
CA SER A 95 -11.21 38.17 8.27
C SER A 95 -11.02 38.80 6.88
N SER A 96 -10.00 38.39 6.15
CA SER A 96 -9.70 38.82 4.80
C SER A 96 -10.25 37.80 3.81
N MET A 97 -10.91 38.29 2.76
CA MET A 97 -11.36 37.49 1.61
C MET A 97 -10.22 36.67 0.97
N ALA A 98 -8.95 37.03 1.23
CA ALA A 98 -7.76 36.30 0.83
C ALA A 98 -7.67 34.88 1.44
N ASP A 99 -8.16 34.65 2.66
CA ASP A 99 -8.07 33.35 3.34
C ASP A 99 -9.02 32.30 2.73
N ALA A 100 -10.17 32.77 2.22
CA ALA A 100 -11.11 31.91 1.49
C ALA A 100 -10.54 31.46 0.14
N VAL A 101 -9.78 32.32 -0.53
CA VAL A 101 -9.12 32.00 -1.81
C VAL A 101 -7.98 31.00 -1.61
N GLY A 102 -7.19 31.13 -0.54
CA GLY A 102 -6.14 30.17 -0.18
C GLY A 102 -6.70 28.76 0.06
N THR A 103 -7.77 28.66 0.82
CA THR A 103 -8.42 27.37 1.11
C THR A 103 -8.97 26.68 -0.14
N LEU A 104 -9.55 27.45 -1.07
CA LEU A 104 -10.03 26.93 -2.36
C LEU A 104 -8.88 26.51 -3.29
N ALA A 105 -7.71 27.17 -3.18
CA ALA A 105 -6.52 26.82 -3.95
C ALA A 105 -5.81 25.54 -3.43
N ASP A 106 -5.94 25.22 -2.13
CA ASP A 106 -5.35 24.00 -1.56
C ASP A 106 -6.07 22.72 -2.00
N ILE A 107 -7.38 22.77 -2.25
CA ILE A 107 -8.19 21.63 -2.70
C ILE A 107 -7.63 21.01 -4.00
N PRO A 108 -7.38 21.76 -5.09
CA PRO A 108 -6.81 21.19 -6.30
C PRO A 108 -5.38 20.70 -6.09
N VAL A 109 -4.55 21.36 -5.27
CA VAL A 109 -3.19 20.88 -4.97
C VAL A 109 -3.23 19.52 -4.26
N MET A 110 -4.08 19.38 -3.23
CA MET A 110 -4.29 18.12 -2.53
C MET A 110 -4.87 17.05 -3.46
N SER A 111 -5.81 17.41 -4.33
CA SER A 111 -6.42 16.49 -5.31
C SER A 111 -5.39 15.96 -6.31
N VAL A 112 -4.51 16.83 -6.82
CA VAL A 112 -3.39 16.43 -7.68
C VAL A 112 -2.43 15.51 -6.91
N PHE A 113 -2.11 15.83 -5.66
CA PHE A 113 -1.25 14.98 -4.83
C PHE A 113 -1.88 13.59 -4.61
N MET A 114 -3.21 13.52 -4.39
CA MET A 114 -3.94 12.25 -4.30
C MET A 114 -3.86 11.40 -5.56
N LEU A 115 -3.95 12.05 -6.72
CA LEU A 115 -3.84 11.36 -8.00
C LEU A 115 -2.43 10.84 -8.25
N ILE A 116 -1.40 11.54 -7.77
CA ILE A 116 0.01 11.20 -7.99
C ILE A 116 0.53 10.14 -7.00
N ILE A 117 0.09 10.14 -5.74
CA ILE A 117 0.52 9.17 -4.71
C ILE A 117 0.56 7.70 -5.19
N PRO A 118 -0.48 7.13 -5.83
CA PRO A 118 -0.44 5.72 -6.26
C PRO A 118 0.61 5.43 -7.35
N PHE A 119 1.08 6.46 -8.06
CA PHE A 119 2.17 6.35 -9.04
C PHE A 119 3.56 6.46 -8.38
N LEU A 120 3.65 7.12 -7.22
CA LEU A 120 4.88 7.21 -6.42
C LEU A 120 5.10 6.01 -5.50
N GLN A 121 4.08 5.17 -5.32
CA GLN A 121 4.18 4.00 -4.47
C GLN A 121 5.19 2.99 -5.04
N PRO A 122 6.14 2.53 -4.22
CA PRO A 122 7.04 1.50 -4.68
C PRO A 122 6.29 0.19 -4.86
N ARG A 123 6.67 -0.51 -5.92
CA ARG A 123 6.06 -1.76 -6.34
C ARG A 123 7.16 -2.80 -6.41
N LEU A 124 6.89 -3.98 -5.90
CA LEU A 124 7.72 -5.15 -6.11
C LEU A 124 7.20 -5.85 -7.36
N VAL A 125 7.99 -5.87 -8.41
CA VAL A 125 7.63 -6.47 -9.71
C VAL A 125 8.57 -7.62 -9.98
N LEU A 126 8.03 -8.84 -10.09
CA LEU A 126 8.74 -9.98 -10.61
C LEU A 126 8.46 -10.04 -12.11
N THR A 127 9.54 -10.05 -12.89
CA THR A 127 9.51 -10.13 -14.34
C THR A 127 10.30 -11.38 -14.78
N PRO A 128 10.12 -11.83 -16.03
CA PRO A 128 10.99 -12.88 -16.59
C PRO A 128 12.49 -12.54 -16.53
N ALA A 129 12.85 -11.25 -16.58
CA ALA A 129 14.22 -10.79 -16.54
C ALA A 129 14.82 -10.73 -15.12
N GLY A 130 14.00 -10.52 -14.10
CA GLY A 130 14.47 -10.35 -12.72
C GLY A 130 13.45 -9.73 -11.78
N LEU A 131 13.97 -9.22 -10.66
CA LEU A 131 13.22 -8.41 -9.71
C LEU A 131 13.44 -6.92 -9.96
N GLU A 132 12.35 -6.16 -9.91
CA GLU A 132 12.36 -4.71 -9.98
C GLU A 132 11.57 -4.10 -8.82
N CYS A 133 12.18 -3.13 -8.14
CA CYS A 133 11.55 -2.31 -7.10
C CYS A 133 11.58 -0.82 -7.47
N PRO A 134 10.76 -0.34 -8.43
CA PRO A 134 10.67 1.08 -8.75
C PRO A 134 10.30 1.92 -7.51
N GLY A 135 10.91 3.12 -7.39
CA GLY A 135 10.56 4.14 -6.39
C GLY A 135 11.42 4.21 -5.11
N LEU A 136 12.22 3.18 -4.80
CA LEU A 136 13.00 3.09 -3.54
C LEU A 136 14.53 3.14 -3.73
N GLY A 137 15.05 3.75 -4.80
CA GLY A 137 16.50 3.80 -5.04
C GLY A 137 17.07 2.52 -5.66
N PHE A 138 16.26 1.86 -6.50
CA PHE A 138 16.65 0.90 -7.56
C PHE A 138 17.38 -0.37 -7.11
N ILE A 139 16.62 -1.28 -6.48
CA ILE A 139 16.90 -2.71 -6.60
C ILE A 139 16.32 -3.16 -7.96
N ARG A 140 17.19 -3.17 -8.98
CA ARG A 140 16.95 -3.89 -10.22
C ARG A 140 17.99 -4.99 -10.29
N THR A 141 17.55 -6.24 -10.17
CA THR A 141 18.47 -7.37 -10.11
C THR A 141 17.97 -8.46 -11.04
N SER A 142 18.82 -8.87 -11.98
CA SER A 142 18.54 -10.03 -12.82
C SER A 142 18.50 -11.29 -11.96
N TRP A 143 17.75 -12.30 -12.39
CA TRP A 143 17.69 -13.57 -11.69
C TRP A 143 19.08 -14.20 -11.48
N ASP A 144 19.97 -14.06 -12.47
CA ASP A 144 21.33 -14.62 -12.40
C ASP A 144 22.24 -13.87 -11.42
N GLY A 145 21.87 -12.65 -11.03
CA GLY A 145 22.56 -11.90 -9.98
C GLY A 145 22.13 -12.30 -8.57
N ILE A 146 21.08 -13.11 -8.41
CA ILE A 146 20.57 -13.54 -7.11
C ILE A 146 21.08 -14.96 -6.85
N THR A 147 21.85 -15.15 -5.78
CA THR A 147 22.37 -16.47 -5.40
C THR A 147 21.49 -17.18 -4.39
N SER A 148 20.90 -16.45 -3.45
CA SER A 148 19.99 -17.03 -2.48
C SER A 148 18.91 -16.06 -2.05
N ALA A 149 17.78 -16.62 -1.62
CA ALA A 149 16.69 -15.88 -1.01
C ALA A 149 16.29 -16.56 0.29
N GLU A 150 16.40 -15.82 1.39
CA GLU A 150 16.14 -16.32 2.73
C GLU A 150 15.04 -15.51 3.40
N PHE A 151 14.14 -16.21 4.06
CA PHE A 151 13.14 -15.58 4.91
C PHE A 151 13.78 -15.25 6.25
N VAL A 152 13.98 -13.97 6.52
CA VAL A 152 14.57 -13.53 7.79
C VAL A 152 13.48 -13.42 8.84
N LYS A 153 13.41 -14.44 9.69
CA LYS A 153 12.40 -14.59 10.73
C LYS A 153 12.85 -13.90 12.03
N THR A 154 12.90 -12.58 12.02
CA THR A 154 13.01 -11.71 13.22
C THR A 154 14.33 -11.79 14.00
N GLY A 155 15.01 -10.63 14.13
CA GLY A 155 15.95 -10.33 15.21
C GLY A 155 15.50 -9.05 15.94
N PRO A 156 16.04 -8.70 17.12
CA PRO A 156 15.59 -7.55 17.92
C PRO A 156 15.68 -6.18 17.21
N ARG A 157 16.44 -6.08 16.11
CA ARG A 157 16.49 -4.90 15.22
C ARG A 157 15.98 -5.15 13.79
N ALA A 158 15.65 -6.40 13.43
CA ALA A 158 15.28 -6.79 12.07
C ALA A 158 13.90 -7.46 12.06
N ALA A 159 12.85 -6.71 11.80
CA ALA A 159 11.54 -7.29 11.52
C ALA A 159 11.48 -8.01 10.16
N ARG A 160 10.50 -8.90 10.05
CA ARG A 160 10.30 -9.88 8.97
C ARG A 160 10.46 -9.28 7.56
N GLY A 161 11.16 -10.01 6.69
CA GLY A 161 11.38 -9.64 5.29
C GLY A 161 12.10 -10.76 4.52
N VAL A 162 12.30 -10.57 3.22
CA VAL A 162 13.13 -11.46 2.40
C VAL A 162 14.51 -10.82 2.24
N ARG A 163 15.54 -11.56 2.63
CA ARG A 163 16.93 -11.20 2.36
C ARG A 163 17.36 -11.91 1.08
N LEU A 164 17.86 -11.14 0.13
CA LEU A 164 18.46 -11.60 -1.11
C LEU A 164 19.97 -11.51 -0.96
N THR A 165 20.66 -12.58 -1.31
CA THR A 165 22.12 -12.56 -1.51
C THR A 165 22.36 -12.32 -2.99
N LEU A 166 23.06 -11.24 -3.30
CA LEU A 166 23.32 -10.78 -4.66
C LEU A 166 24.81 -10.88 -4.95
N VAL A 167 25.16 -11.29 -6.17
CA VAL A 167 26.53 -11.24 -6.67
C VAL A 167 26.66 -10.07 -7.63
N GLY A 168 27.40 -9.04 -7.20
CA GLY A 168 27.66 -7.87 -8.05
C GLY A 168 28.65 -8.18 -9.18
N PRO A 169 28.85 -7.24 -10.12
CA PRO A 169 29.78 -7.40 -11.26
C PRO A 169 31.22 -7.72 -10.83
N ASN A 170 31.63 -7.29 -9.62
CA ASN A 170 32.94 -7.58 -9.04
C ASN A 170 33.02 -8.93 -8.31
N ARG A 171 32.03 -9.82 -8.49
CA ARG A 171 31.86 -11.09 -7.74
C ARG A 171 31.81 -10.93 -6.22
N ARG A 172 31.56 -9.71 -5.73
CA ARG A 172 31.37 -9.46 -4.30
C ARG A 172 29.92 -9.76 -3.96
N GLU A 173 29.73 -10.58 -2.95
CA GLU A 173 28.42 -10.85 -2.39
C GLU A 173 27.94 -9.65 -1.58
N ARG A 174 26.70 -9.24 -1.84
CA ARG A 174 26.00 -8.22 -1.07
C ARG A 174 24.65 -8.77 -0.64
N ALA A 175 24.33 -8.60 0.63
CA ALA A 175 22.99 -8.86 1.11
C ALA A 175 22.12 -7.62 0.94
N GLU A 176 21.00 -7.77 0.25
CA GLU A 176 19.95 -6.76 0.16
C GLU A 176 18.66 -7.30 0.77
N THR A 177 17.92 -6.45 1.46
CA THR A 177 16.64 -6.86 2.07
C THR A 177 15.52 -6.18 1.33
N ILE A 178 14.54 -6.96 0.87
CA ILE A 178 13.34 -6.41 0.25
C ILE A 178 12.65 -5.51 1.29
N PRO A 179 12.35 -4.24 0.96
CA PRO A 179 11.71 -3.30 1.86
C PRO A 179 10.42 -3.87 2.48
N ARG A 180 10.10 -3.40 3.69
CA ARG A 180 8.91 -3.86 4.38
C ARG A 180 7.63 -3.24 3.82
N GLY A 181 6.55 -3.95 4.13
CA GLY A 181 5.21 -3.51 3.88
C GLY A 181 4.83 -3.71 2.43
N PHE A 182 5.26 -4.74 1.72
CA PHE A 182 4.56 -5.16 0.50
C PHE A 182 3.31 -5.96 0.87
N ALA A 183 2.24 -5.79 0.11
CA ALA A 183 1.01 -6.55 0.24
C ALA A 183 1.17 -7.94 -0.40
N VAL A 184 2.11 -8.73 0.13
CA VAL A 184 2.36 -10.11 -0.25
C VAL A 184 2.82 -10.88 1.00
N ASP A 185 2.46 -12.16 1.10
CA ASP A 185 3.04 -13.02 2.11
C ASP A 185 4.55 -13.19 1.83
N TYR A 186 5.38 -12.84 2.81
CA TYR A 186 6.84 -12.86 2.65
C TYR A 186 7.41 -14.28 2.57
N MET A 187 6.78 -15.28 3.19
CA MET A 187 7.19 -16.67 3.04
C MET A 187 6.86 -17.19 1.65
N PHE A 188 5.66 -16.86 1.14
CA PHE A 188 5.26 -17.13 -0.24
C PHE A 188 6.22 -16.47 -1.24
N LEU A 189 6.55 -15.18 -1.04
CA LEU A 189 7.51 -14.45 -1.86
C LEU A 189 8.90 -15.12 -1.85
N THR A 190 9.41 -15.51 -0.68
CA THR A 190 10.68 -16.25 -0.58
C THR A 190 10.62 -17.58 -1.33
N ALA A 191 9.54 -18.36 -1.15
CA ALA A 191 9.36 -19.63 -1.83
C ALA A 191 9.30 -19.47 -3.36
N ALA A 192 8.56 -18.47 -3.85
CA ALA A 192 8.47 -18.17 -5.28
C ALA A 192 9.83 -17.75 -5.86
N ILE A 193 10.60 -16.90 -5.17
CA ILE A 193 11.94 -16.52 -5.61
C ILE A 193 12.86 -17.74 -5.67
N ARG A 194 12.88 -18.57 -4.62
CA ARG A 194 13.67 -19.81 -4.61
C ARG A 194 13.29 -20.75 -5.76
N HIS A 195 11.99 -20.92 -5.99
CA HIS A 195 11.48 -21.73 -7.09
C HIS A 195 12.04 -21.28 -8.46
N TYR A 196 12.11 -19.98 -8.73
CA TYR A 196 12.67 -19.44 -9.98
C TYR A 196 14.19 -19.46 -10.06
N LEU A 197 14.88 -19.51 -8.92
CA LEU A 197 16.32 -19.78 -8.90
C LEU A 197 16.59 -21.24 -9.27
N ASP A 198 15.81 -22.17 -8.71
CA ASP A 198 15.95 -23.60 -8.94
C ASP A 198 15.44 -24.04 -10.33
N HIS A 199 14.46 -23.32 -10.89
CA HIS A 199 13.82 -23.65 -12.17
C HIS A 199 13.78 -22.45 -13.14
N PRO A 200 14.92 -22.13 -13.80
CA PRO A 200 15.02 -20.97 -14.69
C PRO A 200 14.07 -21.00 -15.88
N GLU A 201 13.68 -22.18 -16.36
CA GLU A 201 12.74 -22.38 -17.46
C GLU A 201 11.34 -21.81 -17.17
N HIS A 202 10.95 -21.70 -15.89
CA HIS A 202 9.65 -21.15 -15.51
C HIS A 202 9.62 -19.63 -15.46
N ARG A 203 10.78 -18.95 -15.56
CA ARG A 203 10.85 -17.48 -15.53
C ARG A 203 10.07 -16.85 -16.68
N ALA A 204 10.03 -17.49 -17.84
CA ALA A 204 9.28 -17.02 -19.01
C ALA A 204 7.75 -16.99 -18.79
N ALA A 205 7.24 -17.80 -17.86
CA ALA A 205 5.81 -17.87 -17.54
C ALA A 205 5.39 -16.85 -16.45
N ILE A 206 6.35 -16.11 -15.87
CA ILE A 206 6.07 -15.06 -14.89
C ILE A 206 5.08 -14.05 -15.48
N GLY A 207 4.05 -13.71 -14.71
CA GLY A 207 3.01 -12.79 -15.15
C GLY A 207 1.87 -13.42 -15.95
N THR A 208 1.79 -14.76 -16.00
CA THR A 208 0.62 -15.48 -16.50
C THR A 208 -0.29 -15.92 -15.36
N ALA A 209 -1.59 -16.06 -15.63
CA ALA A 209 -2.55 -16.57 -14.64
C ALA A 209 -2.26 -18.02 -14.23
N ALA A 210 -1.88 -18.86 -15.19
CA ALA A 210 -1.52 -20.26 -14.95
C ALA A 210 -0.33 -20.39 -13.99
N GLU A 211 0.71 -19.58 -14.20
CA GLU A 211 1.87 -19.59 -13.32
C GLU A 211 1.55 -19.03 -11.93
N SER A 212 0.64 -18.05 -11.82
CA SER A 212 0.16 -17.57 -10.52
C SER A 212 -0.52 -18.69 -9.72
N GLN A 213 -1.40 -19.46 -10.37
CA GLN A 213 -2.08 -20.59 -9.74
C GLN A 213 -1.12 -21.71 -9.35
N ARG A 214 -0.14 -21.99 -10.20
CA ARG A 214 0.90 -22.98 -9.95
C ARG A 214 1.82 -22.57 -8.78
N LEU A 215 2.21 -21.30 -8.70
CA LEU A 215 2.98 -20.80 -7.57
C LEU A 215 2.21 -20.93 -6.26
N LYS A 216 0.89 -20.64 -6.26
CA LYS A 216 0.04 -20.82 -5.08
C LYS A 216 0.05 -22.27 -4.59
N SER A 217 0.00 -23.25 -5.50
CA SER A 217 0.03 -24.67 -5.11
C SER A 217 1.40 -25.14 -4.61
N ILE A 218 2.50 -24.65 -5.20
CA ILE A 218 3.87 -25.03 -4.80
C ILE A 218 4.28 -24.39 -3.48
N ALA A 219 4.02 -23.10 -3.31
CA ALA A 219 4.44 -22.35 -2.13
C ALA A 219 3.50 -22.56 -0.93
N GLY A 220 2.49 -23.42 -1.06
CA GLY A 220 1.55 -23.74 0.02
C GLY A 220 0.73 -22.53 0.47
N ALA A 221 0.49 -21.56 -0.43
CA ALA A 221 -0.46 -20.50 -0.13
C ALA A 221 -1.81 -21.16 0.12
N PRO A 222 -2.48 -20.90 1.27
CA PRO A 222 -3.79 -21.47 1.50
C PRO A 222 -4.67 -21.10 0.30
N PRO A 223 -5.46 -22.05 -0.25
CA PRO A 223 -6.32 -21.76 -1.38
C PRO A 223 -7.11 -20.50 -1.04
N GLU A 224 -7.10 -19.55 -1.96
CA GLU A 224 -7.96 -18.39 -1.89
C GLU A 224 -9.36 -18.98 -1.75
N HIS A 225 -9.97 -18.87 -0.55
CA HIS A 225 -11.39 -19.13 -0.40
C HIS A 225 -12.03 -18.08 -1.30
N ASP A 226 -12.24 -18.45 -2.56
CA ASP A 226 -13.24 -17.85 -3.41
C ASP A 226 -14.46 -17.71 -2.52
N GLY A 227 -15.03 -16.51 -2.51
CA GLY A 227 -16.13 -16.12 -1.65
C GLY A 227 -17.42 -16.87 -2.00
N GLU A 228 -17.38 -18.20 -2.00
CA GLU A 228 -18.47 -19.08 -1.66
C GLU A 228 -18.80 -18.82 -0.18
N ARG A 229 -19.43 -17.66 0.03
CA ARG A 229 -20.72 -17.67 0.71
C ARG A 229 -21.60 -18.63 -0.09
N ALA A 230 -21.38 -19.93 0.12
CA ALA A 230 -22.43 -20.89 -0.01
C ALA A 230 -23.54 -20.36 0.89
N LEU A 231 -24.55 -19.81 0.22
CA LEU A 231 -25.94 -19.90 0.57
C LEU A 231 -26.19 -21.22 1.31
N THR A 232 -26.02 -21.21 2.62
CA THR A 232 -26.71 -22.10 3.55
C THR A 232 -27.69 -21.17 4.24
N GLU A 233 -28.94 -21.13 3.77
CA GLU A 233 -30.02 -21.98 4.28
C GLU A 233 -30.26 -21.75 5.78
#